data_AF-A0A855XZN7-F1
#
_entry.id   AF-A0A855XZN7-F1
#
_cell.length_a   1.000
_cell.length_b   1.000
_cell.length_c   1.000
_cell.angle_alpha   90.00
_cell.angle_beta   90.00
_cell.angle_gamma   90.00
#
_symmetry.space_group_name_H-M   'P 1'
#
loop_
_entity.id
_entity.type
_entity.pdbx_description
1 polymer ?
#
loop_
_entity_poly.entity_id
_entity_poly.type
_entity_poly.pdbx_seq_one_letter_code
_entity_poly.pdbx_strand_id
1 'polypeptide(L)'
;MKINNSYLKEQLKHVYWLNGGCCAGKTTMTKKFVAELGFQTLDDDVLKYRPFTRPTEYPALQYPHPGLNWEEWFNRPTDVSFPWLCQIVEEVMEFFVIDLLKMPTDKPIIIDLGIMPEHILPFIPKERMICL
;
A
#
# COMPACT_ATOMS: atom_id res chain seq x y z
N MET A 1 1.75 -1.24 -14.62
CA MET A 1 2.62 -0.05 -14.69
C MET A 1 3.66 -0.17 -15.80
N LYS A 2 3.71 0.79 -16.72
CA LYS A 2 4.73 0.85 -17.80
C LYS A 2 5.88 1.80 -17.43
N ILE A 3 6.49 1.61 -16.26
CA ILE A 3 7.66 2.39 -15.81
C ILE A 3 8.82 1.42 -15.60
N ASN A 4 10.04 1.85 -15.93
CA ASN A 4 11.23 1.05 -15.74
C ASN A 4 11.49 0.78 -14.24
N ASN A 5 11.60 -0.49 -13.87
CA ASN A 5 11.83 -0.93 -12.49
C ASN A 5 13.13 -0.38 -11.87
N SER A 6 14.22 -0.31 -12.64
CA SER A 6 15.49 0.23 -12.16
C SER A 6 15.40 1.73 -11.88
N TYR A 7 14.68 2.49 -12.71
CA TYR A 7 14.41 3.89 -12.46
C TYR A 7 13.62 4.08 -11.16
N LEU A 8 12.56 3.29 -10.95
CA LEU A 8 11.77 3.38 -9.72
C LEU A 8 12.58 3.03 -8.48
N LYS A 9 13.43 1.99 -8.53
CA LYS A 9 14.32 1.63 -7.42
C LYS A 9 15.25 2.77 -7.03
N GLU A 10 15.77 3.51 -8.01
CA GLU A 10 16.63 4.67 -7.77
C GLU A 10 15.83 5.84 -7.17
N GLN A 11 14.65 6.14 -7.72
CA GLN A 11 13.80 7.22 -7.20
C GLN A 11 13.30 6.92 -5.78
N LEU A 12 12.94 5.67 -5.49
CA LEU A 12 12.34 5.24 -4.23
C LEU A 12 13.38 4.65 -3.24
N LYS A 13 14.68 4.86 -3.46
CA LYS A 13 15.74 4.32 -2.57
C LYS A 13 15.70 4.82 -1.12
N HIS A 14 14.96 5.90 -0.89
CA HIS A 14 14.72 6.53 0.41
C HIS A 14 13.42 6.04 1.09
N VAL A 15 12.66 5.17 0.43
CA VAL A 15 11.46 4.51 0.97
C VAL A 15 11.86 3.20 1.63
N TYR A 16 11.36 2.98 2.83
CA TYR A 16 11.42 1.74 3.60
C TYR A 16 10.03 1.13 3.65
N TRP A 17 9.94 -0.16 3.38
CA TRP A 17 8.68 -0.89 3.40
C TRP A 17 8.65 -1.86 4.58
N LEU A 18 7.82 -1.56 5.57
CA LEU A 18 7.54 -2.40 6.71
C LEU A 18 6.40 -3.36 6.36
N ASN A 19 6.75 -4.61 6.11
CA ASN A 19 5.83 -5.69 5.76
C ASN A 19 5.56 -6.61 6.96
N GLY A 20 4.53 -7.43 6.86
CA GLY A 20 4.10 -8.34 7.93
C GLY A 20 2.57 -8.50 7.97
N GLY A 21 2.11 -9.52 8.69
CA GLY A 21 0.68 -9.83 8.81
C GLY A 21 -0.15 -8.72 9.46
N CYS A 22 -1.48 -8.82 9.34
CA CYS A 22 -2.39 -7.99 10.12
C CYS A 22 -2.04 -8.10 11.61
N CYS A 23 -2.09 -6.97 12.33
CA CYS A 23 -1.76 -6.89 13.76
C CYS A 23 -0.30 -7.25 14.14
N ALA A 24 0.64 -7.36 13.20
CA ALA A 24 2.07 -7.59 13.49
C ALA A 24 2.80 -6.37 14.11
N GLY A 25 2.07 -5.32 14.52
CA GLY A 25 2.66 -4.12 15.12
C GLY A 25 3.26 -3.11 14.12
N LYS A 26 3.01 -3.25 12.82
CA LYS A 26 3.60 -2.38 11.78
C LYS A 26 3.26 -0.89 11.98
N THR A 27 1.99 -0.56 12.14
CA THR A 27 1.54 0.82 12.38
C THR A 27 2.08 1.41 13.67
N THR A 28 2.24 0.59 14.70
CA THR A 28 2.92 1.00 15.94
C THR A 28 4.36 1.39 15.67
N MET A 29 5.10 0.57 14.92
CA MET A 29 6.49 0.86 14.56
C MET A 29 6.60 2.08 13.65
N THR A 30 5.78 2.19 12.61
CA THR A 30 5.73 3.36 11.71
C THR A 30 5.55 4.66 12.50
N LYS A 31 4.62 4.69 13.46
CA LYS A 31 4.42 5.87 14.32
C LYS A 31 5.67 6.21 15.14
N LYS A 32 6.41 5.22 15.63
CA LYS A 32 7.70 5.44 16.33
C LYS A 32 8.78 5.98 15.39
N PHE A 33 8.93 5.43 14.18
CA PHE A 33 9.87 5.95 13.18
C PHE A 33 9.59 7.42 12.84
N VAL A 34 8.32 7.78 12.67
CA VAL A 34 7.92 9.17 12.41
C VAL A 34 8.22 10.06 13.62
N ALA A 35 7.79 9.67 14.83
CA ALA A 35 7.90 10.50 16.02
C ALA A 35 9.34 10.64 16.56
N GLU A 36 10.12 9.56 16.55
CA GLU A 36 11.44 9.51 17.18
C GLU A 36 12.57 9.78 16.19
N LEU A 37 12.40 9.40 14.92
CA LEU A 37 13.46 9.49 13.89
C LEU A 37 13.14 10.50 12.78
N GLY A 38 11.96 11.15 12.83
CA GLY A 38 11.58 12.19 11.87
C GLY A 38 11.28 11.67 10.47
N PHE A 39 10.95 10.38 10.33
CA PHE A 39 10.54 9.81 9.05
C PHE A 39 9.22 10.43 8.57
N GLN A 40 9.00 10.38 7.27
CA GLN A 40 7.71 10.63 6.65
C GLN A 40 6.93 9.30 6.52
N THR A 41 5.61 9.38 6.40
CA THR A 41 4.77 8.22 6.08
C THR A 41 3.69 8.64 5.09
N LEU A 42 3.16 7.68 4.34
CA LEU A 42 1.95 7.84 3.55
C LEU A 42 0.78 7.19 4.28
N ASP A 43 -0.38 7.82 4.22
CA ASP A 43 -1.63 7.30 4.79
C ASP A 43 -2.09 6.03 4.06
N ASP A 44 -2.74 5.10 4.77
CA ASP A 44 -3.27 3.85 4.24
C ASP A 44 -4.68 3.99 3.65
N ASP A 45 -5.23 5.21 3.61
CA ASP A 45 -6.47 5.53 2.90
C ASP A 45 -6.33 5.34 1.38
N VAL A 46 -6.54 4.11 0.93
CA VAL A 46 -6.62 3.76 -0.49
C VAL A 46 -7.93 4.23 -1.14
N LEU A 47 -8.97 4.53 -0.34
CA LEU A 47 -10.27 4.93 -0.86
C LEU A 47 -10.25 6.34 -1.45
N LYS A 48 -9.27 7.17 -1.08
CA LYS A 48 -9.01 8.49 -1.67
C LYS A 48 -8.83 8.45 -3.20
N TYR A 49 -8.50 7.30 -3.78
CA TYR A 49 -8.34 7.14 -5.24
C TYR A 49 -9.65 6.92 -5.99
N ARG A 50 -10.76 6.59 -5.31
CA ARG A 50 -12.07 6.32 -5.94
C ARG A 50 -12.58 7.40 -6.91
N PRO A 51 -12.42 8.71 -6.63
CA PRO A 51 -12.90 9.75 -7.55
C PRO A 51 -12.21 9.74 -8.92
N PHE A 52 -11.04 9.11 -9.03
CA PHE A 52 -10.26 9.03 -10.27
C PHE A 52 -10.46 7.73 -11.04
N THR A 53 -11.30 6.81 -10.54
CA THR A 53 -11.45 5.47 -11.09
C THR A 53 -12.89 5.16 -11.50
N ARG A 54 -13.06 4.12 -12.32
CA ARG A 54 -14.36 3.65 -12.80
C ARG A 54 -14.60 2.21 -12.36
N PRO A 55 -15.82 1.82 -11.97
CA PRO A 55 -16.13 0.43 -11.57
C PRO A 55 -15.80 -0.64 -12.60
N THR A 56 -15.80 -0.29 -13.90
CA THR A 56 -15.44 -1.22 -14.97
C THR A 56 -13.94 -1.54 -15.04
N GLU A 57 -13.11 -0.65 -14.50
CA GLU A 57 -11.64 -0.74 -14.56
C GLU A 57 -11.04 -1.05 -13.18
N TYR A 58 -11.69 -0.57 -12.11
CA TYR A 58 -11.25 -0.70 -10.71
C TYR A 58 -12.40 -1.22 -9.81
N PRO A 59 -12.97 -2.40 -10.10
CA PRO A 59 -14.12 -2.91 -9.36
C PRO A 59 -13.80 -3.21 -7.88
N ALA A 60 -12.58 -3.64 -7.53
CA ALA A 60 -12.23 -3.94 -6.14
C ALA A 60 -12.12 -2.67 -5.30
N LEU A 61 -11.52 -1.59 -5.82
CA LEU A 61 -11.41 -0.30 -5.17
C LEU A 61 -12.77 0.39 -5.00
N GLN A 62 -13.68 0.20 -5.95
CA GLN A 62 -15.05 0.74 -5.89
C GLN A 62 -15.93 0.00 -4.85
N TYR A 63 -15.42 -1.10 -4.31
CA TYR A 63 -16.00 -1.84 -3.19
C TYR A 63 -15.09 -1.71 -1.95
N PRO A 64 -15.60 -1.68 -0.71
CA PRO A 64 -17.01 -1.61 -0.31
C PRO A 64 -17.63 -0.24 -0.59
N HIS A 65 -18.87 -0.22 -1.09
CA HIS A 65 -19.64 1.01 -1.35
C HIS A 65 -20.43 1.47 -0.11
N PRO A 66 -20.90 2.73 -0.03
CA PRO A 66 -21.59 3.25 1.16
C PRO A 66 -22.82 2.46 1.63
N GLY A 67 -23.53 1.77 0.73
CA GLY A 67 -24.69 0.92 1.06
C GLY A 67 -24.35 -0.53 1.44
N LEU A 68 -23.09 -0.84 1.74
CA LEU A 68 -22.66 -2.20 2.07
C LEU A 68 -23.24 -2.66 3.42
N ASN A 69 -23.72 -3.90 3.49
CA ASN A 69 -23.92 -4.57 4.77
C ASN A 69 -22.57 -5.01 5.35
N TRP A 70 -22.10 -4.31 6.38
CA TRP A 70 -20.82 -4.60 7.04
C TRP A 70 -20.77 -5.97 7.72
N GLU A 71 -21.89 -6.45 8.26
CA GLU A 71 -21.96 -7.75 8.91
C GLU A 71 -21.74 -8.87 7.88
N GLU A 72 -22.43 -8.82 6.75
CA GLU A 72 -22.22 -9.77 5.65
C GLU A 72 -20.81 -9.67 5.08
N TRP A 73 -20.28 -8.45 4.94
CA TRP A 73 -18.93 -8.24 4.43
C TRP A 73 -17.90 -8.94 5.29
N PHE A 74 -17.88 -8.70 6.60
CA PHE A 74 -16.87 -9.30 7.47
C PHE A 74 -17.07 -10.80 7.70
N ASN A 75 -18.28 -11.32 7.51
CA ASN A 75 -18.59 -12.74 7.64
C ASN A 75 -18.51 -13.52 6.31
N ARG A 76 -18.16 -12.88 5.19
CA ARG A 76 -18.02 -13.57 3.90
C ARG A 76 -16.87 -14.59 3.93
N PRO A 77 -17.01 -15.72 3.23
CA PRO A 77 -15.99 -16.76 3.27
C PRO A 77 -14.65 -16.30 2.66
N THR A 78 -13.56 -16.95 3.10
CA THR A 78 -12.18 -16.54 2.79
C THR A 78 -11.86 -16.60 1.30
N ASP A 79 -12.47 -17.53 0.58
CA ASP A 79 -12.39 -17.68 -0.88
C ASP A 79 -12.97 -16.49 -1.65
N VAL A 80 -13.83 -15.68 -1.02
CA VAL A 80 -14.32 -14.39 -1.55
C VAL A 80 -13.48 -13.22 -1.03
N SER A 81 -13.08 -13.26 0.24
CA SER A 81 -12.32 -12.17 0.88
C SER A 81 -10.92 -12.00 0.30
N PHE A 82 -10.21 -13.11 0.10
CA PHE A 82 -8.81 -13.09 -0.31
C PHE A 82 -8.61 -12.57 -1.75
N PRO A 83 -9.36 -13.02 -2.76
CA PRO A 83 -9.25 -12.46 -4.11
C PRO A 83 -9.51 -10.95 -4.14
N TRP A 84 -10.49 -10.45 -3.38
CA TRP A 84 -10.74 -9.02 -3.28
C TRP A 84 -9.55 -8.26 -2.69
N LEU A 85 -8.91 -8.79 -1.63
CA LEU A 85 -7.71 -8.19 -1.02
C LEU A 85 -6.53 -8.14 -2.01
N CYS A 86 -6.30 -9.20 -2.77
CA CYS A 86 -5.27 -9.20 -3.81
C CYS A 86 -5.59 -8.19 -4.91
N GLN A 87 -6.84 -8.15 -5.36
CA GLN A 87 -7.25 -7.30 -6.46
C GLN A 87 -7.19 -5.81 -6.11
N ILE A 88 -7.64 -5.41 -4.90
CA ILE A 88 -7.57 -4.00 -4.50
C ILE A 88 -6.12 -3.51 -4.45
N VAL A 89 -5.18 -4.36 -4.00
CA VAL A 89 -3.75 -4.06 -4.01
C VAL A 89 -3.28 -3.76 -5.44
N GLU A 90 -3.54 -4.67 -6.38
CA GLU A 90 -3.17 -4.49 -7.79
C GLU A 90 -3.75 -3.20 -8.39
N GLU A 91 -5.03 -2.93 -8.11
CA GLU A 91 -5.76 -1.75 -8.60
C GLU A 91 -5.18 -0.43 -8.08
N VAL A 92 -4.67 -0.39 -6.83
CA VAL A 92 -4.18 0.86 -6.21
C VAL A 92 -2.67 1.06 -6.37
N MET A 93 -1.92 0.04 -6.78
CA MET A 93 -0.45 0.08 -6.82
C MET A 93 0.09 1.29 -7.59
N GLU A 94 -0.49 1.60 -8.75
CA GLU A 94 0.01 2.69 -9.60
C GLU A 94 -0.18 4.05 -8.93
N PHE A 95 -1.35 4.29 -8.33
CA PHE A 95 -1.62 5.52 -7.58
C PHE A 95 -0.68 5.65 -6.38
N PHE A 96 -0.48 4.55 -5.66
CA PHE A 96 0.40 4.51 -4.50
C PHE A 96 1.86 4.83 -4.85
N VAL A 97 2.38 4.24 -5.93
CA VAL A 97 3.73 4.54 -6.42
C VAL A 97 3.84 6.00 -6.86
N ILE A 98 2.83 6.56 -7.53
CA ILE A 98 2.80 7.96 -7.93
C ILE A 98 2.80 8.89 -6.71
N ASP A 99 2.05 8.57 -5.67
CA ASP A 99 2.02 9.36 -4.43
C ASP A 99 3.38 9.34 -3.73
N LEU A 100 4.04 8.18 -3.65
CA LEU A 100 5.40 8.08 -3.12
C LEU A 100 6.40 8.92 -3.92
N LEU A 101 6.31 8.91 -5.25
CA LEU A 101 7.21 9.70 -6.12
C LEU A 101 7.02 11.22 -5.96
N LYS A 102 5.86 11.67 -5.48
CA LYS A 102 5.58 13.09 -5.21
C LYS A 102 6.08 13.55 -3.84
N MET A 103 6.37 12.62 -2.93
CA MET A 103 6.81 12.97 -1.58
C MET A 103 8.23 13.56 -1.63
N PRO A 104 8.53 14.55 -0.76
CA PRO A 104 9.88 15.09 -0.62
C PRO A 104 10.90 14.00 -0.26
N THR A 105 12.07 14.06 -0.88
CA THR A 105 13.13 13.03 -0.70
C THR A 105 14.19 13.44 0.33
N ASP A 106 14.00 14.54 1.06
CA ASP A 106 14.93 15.07 2.06
C ASP A 106 14.93 14.23 3.35
N LYS A 107 13.83 13.54 3.63
CA LYS A 107 13.69 12.62 4.76
C LYS A 107 13.26 11.22 4.28
N PRO A 108 13.74 10.16 4.95
CA PRO A 108 13.26 8.81 4.71
C PRO A 108 11.74 8.68 4.83
N ILE A 109 11.16 7.81 4.02
CA ILE A 109 9.73 7.45 4.07
C ILE A 109 9.61 6.03 4.61
N ILE A 110 8.73 5.79 5.58
CA ILE A 110 8.35 4.45 6.05
C ILE A 110 6.90 4.17 5.66
N ILE A 111 6.63 2.95 5.19
CA ILE A 111 5.30 2.51 4.73
C ILE A 111 4.97 1.18 5.40
N ASP A 112 3.76 0.99 5.89
CA ASP A 112 3.32 -0.23 6.59
C ASP A 112 2.18 -1.00 5.90
N LEU A 113 1.97 -0.75 4.61
CA LEU A 113 0.96 -1.47 3.83
C LEU A 113 1.33 -2.94 3.68
N GLY A 114 0.39 -3.82 4.04
CA GLY A 114 0.50 -5.27 3.89
C GLY A 114 0.33 -5.69 2.43
N ILE A 115 1.36 -5.50 1.62
CA ILE A 115 1.39 -5.89 0.20
C ILE A 115 2.35 -7.06 0.03
N MET A 116 2.01 -8.03 -0.80
CA MET A 116 2.89 -9.18 -0.98
C MET A 116 4.24 -8.74 -1.60
N PRO A 117 5.38 -9.27 -1.13
CA PRO A 117 6.70 -8.87 -1.59
C PRO A 117 6.89 -8.89 -3.11
N GLU A 118 6.21 -9.79 -3.83
CA GLU A 118 6.29 -9.92 -5.29
C GLU A 118 5.83 -8.66 -6.01
N HIS A 119 4.91 -7.89 -5.40
CA HIS A 119 4.45 -6.61 -5.95
C HIS A 119 5.36 -5.44 -5.57
N ILE A 120 6.14 -5.52 -4.48
CA ILE A 120 6.98 -4.43 -3.97
C ILE A 120 8.42 -4.48 -4.53
N LEU A 121 9.03 -5.67 -4.49
CA LEU A 121 10.43 -5.90 -4.88
C LEU A 121 10.80 -5.54 -6.33
N PRO A 122 9.86 -5.46 -7.30
CA PRO A 122 10.14 -4.90 -8.60
C PRO A 122 10.60 -3.44 -8.56
N PHE A 123 10.16 -2.63 -7.59
CA PHE A 123 10.45 -1.19 -7.55
C PHE A 123 11.04 -0.68 -6.22
N ILE A 124 11.13 -1.50 -5.18
CA ILE A 124 11.87 -1.21 -3.94
C ILE A 124 13.10 -2.13 -3.83
N PRO A 125 14.28 -1.62 -3.42
CA PRO A 125 15.45 -2.47 -3.12
C PRO A 125 15.15 -3.45 -1.98
N LYS A 126 15.65 -4.68 -2.06
CA LYS A 126 15.35 -5.73 -1.06
C LYS A 126 15.78 -5.32 0.35
N GLU A 127 16.87 -4.57 0.46
CA GLU A 127 17.47 -4.07 1.71
C GLU A 127 16.59 -3.01 2.40
N ARG A 128 15.59 -2.49 1.69
CA ARG A 128 14.63 -1.51 2.19
C ARG A 128 13.29 -2.13 2.60
N MET A 129 13.10 -3.43 2.38
CA MET A 129 11.93 -4.15 2.85
C MET A 129 12.26 -4.87 4.17
N ILE A 130 11.49 -4.58 5.21
CA ILE A 130 11.65 -5.10 6.57
C ILE A 130 10.40 -5.90 6.89
N CYS A 131 10.53 -7.15 7.35
CA CYS A 131 9.39 -7.96 7.78
C CYS A 131 9.38 -8.08 9.31
N LEU A 132 8.22 -7.80 9.92
CA LEU A 132 7.94 -8.04 11.34
C LEU A 132 7.23 -9.38 11.55
#